data_AF-A0A3C2E9C3-F1
#
_entry.id   AF-A0A3C2E9C3-F1
#
_cell.length_a   1.000
_cell.length_b   1.000
_cell.length_c   1.000
_cell.angle_alpha   90.00
_cell.angle_beta   90.00
_cell.angle_gamma   90.00
#
_symmetry.space_group_name_H-M   'P 1'
#
loop_
_entity.id
_entity.type
_entity.pdbx_description
1 polymer ?
#
loop_
_entity_poly.entity_id
_entity_poly.type
_entity_poly.pdbx_seq_one_letter_code
_entity_poly.pdbx_strand_id
1 'polypeptide(L)'
;ARFANLLAGSGMTPAQASWKAGADILSLGATKNGALAAEAVILFPSVMNRYGELQARQKRAGHMVAKMRYVAAQFDAWLADNLWLDLAEHANEMAKRLSEGLSAIDGVRLAHPVDGNEIFVTLPEPVAERMRA
;
A
#
# COMPACT_ATOMS: atom_id res chain seq x y z
N ALA A 1 -1.21 1.74 0.00
CA ALA A 1 -0.69 1.01 1.18
C ALA A 1 0.63 0.34 0.86
N ARG A 2 0.67 -0.73 0.05
CA ARG A 2 1.87 -1.59 -0.09
C ARG A 2 3.14 -0.82 -0.45
N PHE A 3 3.05 0.12 -1.40
CA PHE A 3 4.20 0.95 -1.76
C PHE A 3 4.68 1.82 -0.58
N ALA A 4 3.78 2.50 0.12
CA ALA A 4 4.14 3.29 1.30
C ALA A 4 4.72 2.43 2.44
N ASN A 5 4.13 1.24 2.70
CA ASN A 5 4.63 0.28 3.69
C ASN A 5 6.04 -0.20 3.35
N LEU A 6 6.32 -0.48 2.07
CA LEU A 6 7.67 -0.81 1.60
C LEU A 6 8.64 0.35 1.88
N LEU A 7 8.27 1.59 1.54
CA LEU A 7 9.14 2.75 1.75
C LEU A 7 9.43 2.95 3.25
N ALA A 8 8.41 2.91 4.09
CA ALA A 8 8.54 3.06 5.54
C ALA A 8 9.42 1.95 6.15
N GLY A 9 9.29 0.70 5.70
CA GLY A 9 10.07 -0.43 6.23
C GLY A 9 11.50 -0.54 5.68
N SER A 10 11.78 0.00 4.49
CA SER A 10 13.07 -0.18 3.81
C SER A 10 13.97 1.06 3.81
N GLY A 11 13.43 2.25 4.10
CA GLY A 11 14.15 3.52 3.98
C GLY A 11 14.49 3.92 2.54
N MET A 12 14.00 3.18 1.54
CA MET A 12 14.19 3.54 0.14
C MET A 12 13.44 4.83 -0.20
N THR A 13 14.00 5.62 -1.11
CA THR A 13 13.24 6.71 -1.74
C THR A 13 12.18 6.16 -2.70
N PRO A 14 11.09 6.89 -2.98
CA PRO A 14 10.11 6.50 -3.99
C PRO A 14 10.73 6.18 -5.35
N ALA A 15 11.77 6.90 -5.75
CA ALA A 15 12.47 6.67 -7.00
C ALA A 15 13.22 5.33 -7.02
N GLN A 16 13.94 5.00 -5.93
CA GLN A 16 14.66 3.72 -5.78
C GLN A 16 13.70 2.53 -5.83
N ALA A 17 12.57 2.62 -5.14
CA ALA A 17 11.57 1.56 -5.09
C ALA A 17 10.69 1.46 -6.34
N SER A 18 10.87 2.32 -7.35
CA SER A 18 10.05 2.34 -8.57
C SER A 18 10.89 2.35 -9.84
N TRP A 19 10.97 3.47 -10.55
CA TRP A 19 11.57 3.53 -11.88
C TRP A 19 13.07 3.27 -11.90
N LYS A 20 13.80 3.57 -10.82
CA LYS A 20 15.22 3.18 -10.72
C LYS A 20 15.39 1.67 -10.54
N ALA A 21 14.37 0.95 -10.08
CA ALA A 21 14.32 -0.51 -10.05
C ALA A 21 13.75 -1.11 -11.35
N GLY A 22 13.51 -0.30 -12.40
CA GLY A 22 13.05 -0.76 -13.70
C GLY A 22 11.53 -0.82 -13.87
N ALA A 23 10.74 -0.25 -12.95
CA ALA A 23 9.30 -0.13 -13.15
C ALA A 23 8.97 0.93 -14.22
N ASP A 24 8.13 0.58 -15.18
CA ASP A 24 7.61 1.53 -16.19
C ASP A 24 6.38 2.30 -15.69
N ILE A 25 5.55 1.64 -14.88
CA ILE A 25 4.27 2.15 -14.38
C ILE A 25 4.10 1.75 -12.92
N LEU A 26 3.54 2.65 -12.10
CA LEU A 26 3.16 2.38 -10.72
C LEU A 26 1.68 2.69 -10.48
N SER A 27 0.95 1.72 -9.92
CA SER A 27 -0.37 1.94 -9.31
C SER A 27 -0.18 2.32 -7.84
N LEU A 28 -0.15 3.62 -7.54
CA LEU A 28 0.02 4.16 -6.21
C LEU A 28 -1.34 4.29 -5.51
N GLY A 29 -1.60 3.36 -4.59
CA GLY A 29 -2.87 3.36 -3.84
C GLY A 29 -2.81 4.10 -2.51
N ALA A 30 -3.63 5.14 -2.36
CA ALA A 30 -3.78 5.90 -1.12
C ALA A 30 -4.97 5.40 -0.27
N THR A 31 -5.98 4.77 -0.87
CA THR A 31 -7.21 4.33 -0.17
C THR A 31 -6.90 3.46 1.04
N LYS A 32 -6.02 2.47 0.87
CA LYS A 32 -5.65 1.55 1.97
C LYS A 32 -4.64 2.16 2.96
N ASN A 33 -4.29 3.43 2.81
CA ASN A 33 -3.28 4.13 3.58
C ASN A 33 -3.77 5.51 4.05
N GLY A 34 -5.07 5.67 4.30
CA GLY A 34 -5.66 6.87 4.89
C GLY A 34 -6.62 7.66 4.00
N ALA A 35 -6.56 7.51 2.67
CA ALA A 35 -7.54 8.15 1.79
C ALA A 35 -8.87 7.38 1.76
N LEU A 36 -9.97 8.04 1.38
CA LEU A 36 -11.30 7.42 1.28
C LEU A 36 -11.46 6.57 0.01
N ALA A 37 -11.04 7.11 -1.14
CA ALA A 37 -11.15 6.46 -2.45
C ALA A 37 -10.24 7.20 -3.45
N ALA A 38 -8.93 7.00 -3.32
CA ALA A 38 -7.93 7.69 -4.13
C ALA A 38 -6.81 6.73 -4.55
N GLU A 39 -6.61 6.63 -5.86
CA GLU A 39 -5.58 5.81 -6.51
C GLU A 39 -4.96 6.63 -7.64
N ALA A 40 -3.66 6.50 -7.85
CA ALA A 40 -2.93 7.18 -8.92
C ALA A 40 -2.21 6.17 -9.81
N VAL A 41 -2.29 6.36 -11.12
CA VAL A 41 -1.45 5.66 -12.09
C VAL A 41 -0.32 6.61 -12.48
N ILE A 42 0.91 6.24 -12.14
CA ILE A 42 2.12 7.01 -12.44
C ILE A 42 2.83 6.33 -13.61
N LEU A 43 2.98 7.04 -14.73
CA LEU A 43 3.84 6.62 -15.82
C LEU A 43 5.25 7.18 -15.59
N PHE A 44 6.26 6.36 -15.77
CA PHE A 44 7.65 6.80 -15.71
C PHE A 44 8.19 7.14 -17.11
N PRO A 45 9.35 7.83 -17.22
CA PRO A 45 9.82 8.39 -18.49
C PRO A 45 9.95 7.38 -19.64
N SER A 46 10.26 6.11 -19.35
CA SER A 46 10.39 5.03 -20.34
C SER A 46 9.13 4.78 -21.17
N VAL A 47 7.96 5.15 -20.64
CA VAL A 47 6.65 4.89 -21.27
C VAL A 47 5.77 6.14 -21.34
N MET A 48 6.34 7.32 -21.19
CA MET A 48 5.59 8.58 -21.17
C MET A 48 4.84 8.86 -22.49
N ASN A 49 5.33 8.32 -23.60
CA ASN A 49 4.66 8.35 -24.91
C ASN A 49 3.26 7.70 -24.89
N ARG A 50 2.94 6.88 -23.87
CA ARG A 50 1.64 6.22 -23.69
C ARG A 50 0.62 7.05 -22.92
N TYR A 51 0.97 8.25 -22.44
CA TYR A 51 0.09 9.08 -21.61
C TYR A 51 -1.26 9.39 -22.26
N GLY A 52 -1.26 9.78 -23.54
CA GLY A 52 -2.50 10.07 -24.27
C GLY A 52 -3.42 8.85 -24.40
N GLU A 53 -2.84 7.66 -24.63
CA GLU A 53 -3.59 6.40 -24.66
C GLU A 53 -4.20 6.06 -23.30
N LEU A 54 -3.43 6.26 -22.21
CA LEU A 54 -3.92 6.06 -20.84
C LEU A 54 -5.10 6.98 -20.53
N GLN A 55 -5.04 8.26 -20.90
CA GLN A 55 -6.15 9.20 -20.70
C GLN A 55 -7.41 8.78 -21.48
N ALA A 56 -7.25 8.37 -22.74
CA ALA A 56 -8.37 7.86 -23.55
C ALA A 56 -9.01 6.62 -22.91
N ARG A 57 -8.20 5.68 -22.40
CA ARG A 57 -8.67 4.49 -21.68
C ARG A 57 -9.37 4.86 -20.37
N GLN A 58 -8.80 5.76 -19.57
CA GLN A 58 -9.41 6.24 -18.34
C GLN A 58 -10.79 6.86 -18.58
N LYS A 59 -10.92 7.68 -19.63
CA LYS A 59 -12.20 8.26 -20.02
C LYS A 59 -13.20 7.20 -20.47
N ARG A 60 -12.80 6.30 -21.37
CA ARG A 60 -13.67 5.25 -21.91
C ARG A 60 -14.15 4.26 -20.84
N ALA A 61 -13.30 3.98 -19.86
CA ALA A 61 -13.63 3.08 -18.75
C ALA A 61 -14.43 3.76 -17.61
N GLY A 62 -14.77 5.04 -17.74
CA GLY A 62 -15.54 5.76 -16.72
C GLY A 62 -14.73 6.17 -15.48
N HIS A 63 -13.41 6.04 -15.51
CA HIS A 63 -12.51 6.40 -14.39
C HIS A 63 -12.05 7.86 -14.42
N MET A 64 -12.53 8.67 -15.36
CA MET A 64 -12.28 10.11 -15.42
C MET A 64 -13.42 10.85 -14.72
N VAL A 65 -13.34 10.95 -13.39
CA VAL A 65 -14.36 11.61 -12.57
C VAL A 65 -14.43 13.11 -12.87
N ALA A 66 -15.65 13.63 -13.05
CA ALA A 66 -15.85 15.03 -13.43
C ALA A 66 -15.36 16.02 -12.37
N LYS A 67 -15.48 15.67 -11.09
CA LYS A 67 -15.04 16.52 -9.96
C LYS A 67 -13.74 15.97 -9.36
N MET A 68 -12.70 15.88 -10.18
CA MET A 68 -11.39 15.31 -9.81
C MET A 68 -10.76 15.97 -8.57
N ARG A 69 -11.14 17.20 -8.23
CA ARG A 69 -10.73 17.88 -6.99
C ARG A 69 -10.99 17.07 -5.72
N TYR A 70 -12.01 16.21 -5.68
CA TYR A 70 -12.26 15.37 -4.51
C TYR A 70 -11.28 14.20 -4.38
N VAL A 71 -10.72 13.73 -5.50
CA VAL A 71 -9.62 12.76 -5.48
C VAL A 71 -8.30 13.48 -5.21
N ALA A 72 -8.07 14.63 -5.85
CA ALA A 72 -6.85 15.42 -5.68
C ALA A 72 -6.67 15.94 -4.25
N ALA A 73 -7.73 16.45 -3.60
CA ALA A 73 -7.67 16.92 -2.22
C ALA A 73 -7.28 15.81 -1.22
N GLN A 74 -7.63 14.56 -1.51
CA GLN A 74 -7.18 13.42 -0.69
C GLN A 74 -5.67 13.21 -0.84
N PHE A 75 -5.12 13.28 -2.05
CA PHE A 75 -3.67 13.21 -2.26
C PHE A 75 -2.92 14.39 -1.65
N ASP A 76 -3.50 15.59 -1.71
CA ASP A 76 -2.92 16.80 -1.12
C ASP A 76 -2.72 16.63 0.39
N ALA A 77 -3.77 16.24 1.11
CA ALA A 77 -3.70 15.94 2.53
C ALA A 77 -2.81 14.71 2.83
N TRP A 78 -2.87 13.67 2.01
CA TRP A 78 -2.13 12.42 2.23
C TRP A 78 -0.61 12.59 2.05
N LEU A 79 -0.17 13.46 1.14
CA LEU A 79 1.25 13.74 0.90
C LEU A 79 1.80 14.88 1.78
N ALA A 80 0.92 15.73 2.33
CA ALA A 80 1.31 16.80 3.25
C ALA A 80 2.05 16.22 4.47
N ASP A 81 3.14 16.89 4.84
CA ASP A 81 3.93 16.61 6.05
C ASP A 81 4.31 15.12 6.24
N ASN A 82 4.49 14.38 5.14
CA ASN A 82 4.77 12.94 5.14
C ASN A 82 3.69 12.03 5.73
N LEU A 83 2.44 12.48 5.89
CA LEU A 83 1.36 11.70 6.51
C LEU A 83 1.24 10.27 5.95
N TRP A 84 1.38 10.09 4.63
CA TRP A 84 1.35 8.77 4.01
C TRP A 84 2.44 7.80 4.49
N LEU A 85 3.63 8.28 4.85
CA LEU A 85 4.70 7.46 5.41
C LEU A 85 4.43 7.18 6.89
N ASP A 86 3.99 8.18 7.66
CA ASP A 86 3.65 8.01 9.08
C ASP A 86 2.55 6.95 9.28
N LEU A 87 1.51 6.98 8.45
CA LEU A 87 0.43 5.99 8.47
C LEU A 87 0.94 4.58 8.12
N ALA A 88 1.89 4.49 7.19
CA ALA A 88 2.47 3.22 6.76
C ALA A 88 3.42 2.64 7.82
N GLU A 89 4.24 3.48 8.44
CA GLU A 89 5.11 3.12 9.55
C GLU A 89 4.28 2.59 10.72
N HIS A 90 3.24 3.32 11.13
CA HIS A 90 2.34 2.87 12.17
C HIS A 90 1.70 1.51 11.86
N ALA A 91 1.21 1.31 10.62
CA ALA A 91 0.61 0.04 10.21
C ALA A 91 1.62 -1.12 10.25
N ASN A 92 2.87 -0.89 9.81
CA ASN A 92 3.95 -1.87 9.89
C ASN A 92 4.32 -2.18 11.35
N GLU A 93 4.43 -1.17 12.21
CA GLU A 93 4.73 -1.35 13.63
C GLU A 93 3.67 -2.19 14.35
N MET A 94 2.38 -1.96 14.06
CA MET A 94 1.31 -2.75 14.65
C MET A 94 1.32 -4.19 14.16
N ALA A 95 1.64 -4.42 12.88
CA ALA A 95 1.81 -5.77 12.36
C ALA A 95 2.99 -6.49 13.04
N LYS A 96 4.13 -5.80 13.19
CA LYS A 96 5.29 -6.34 13.91
C LYS A 96 4.94 -6.68 15.35
N ARG A 97 4.34 -5.75 16.10
CA ARG A 97 3.92 -5.95 17.50
C ARG A 97 2.99 -7.15 17.66
N LEU A 98 1.99 -7.29 16.78
CA LEU A 98 1.08 -8.44 16.82
C LEU A 98 1.82 -9.74 16.49
N SER A 99 2.75 -9.72 15.52
CA SER A 99 3.54 -10.90 15.14
C SER A 99 4.46 -11.38 16.25
N GLU A 100 5.06 -10.47 17.02
CA GLU A 100 5.88 -10.78 18.20
C GLU A 100 5.05 -11.47 19.29
N GLY A 101 3.84 -10.94 19.57
CA GLY A 101 2.91 -11.56 20.52
C GLY A 101 2.43 -12.95 20.07
N LEU A 102 2.09 -13.10 18.79
CA LEU A 102 1.67 -14.40 18.23
C LEU A 102 2.80 -15.44 18.27
N SER A 103 4.03 -15.03 17.99
CA SER A 103 5.19 -15.95 17.95
C SER A 103 5.58 -16.48 19.32
N ALA A 104 5.12 -15.86 20.41
CA ALA A 104 5.33 -16.33 21.78
C ALA A 104 4.33 -17.42 22.22
N ILE A 105 3.33 -17.76 21.39
CA ILE A 105 2.29 -18.74 21.72
C ILE A 105 2.69 -20.12 21.16
N ASP A 106 2.70 -21.13 22.03
CA ASP A 106 3.00 -22.50 21.62
C ASP A 106 2.05 -22.99 20.51
N GLY A 107 2.66 -23.56 19.46
CA GLY A 107 1.94 -24.09 18.30
C GLY A 107 1.52 -23.04 17.27
N VAL A 108 1.72 -21.74 17.53
CA VAL A 108 1.54 -20.66 16.55
C VAL A 108 2.84 -20.46 15.78
N ARG A 109 2.76 -20.35 14.45
CA ARG A 109 3.93 -20.08 13.60
C ARG A 109 3.60 -19.07 12.52
N LEU A 110 4.50 -18.11 12.31
CA LEU A 110 4.43 -17.22 11.15
C LEU A 110 4.69 -18.02 9.87
N ALA A 111 3.83 -17.86 8.86
CA ALA A 111 3.99 -18.49 7.55
C ALA A 111 5.01 -17.74 6.68
N HIS A 112 5.16 -16.43 6.90
CA HIS A 112 6.07 -15.53 6.19
C HIS A 112 6.67 -14.49 7.15
N PRO A 113 7.83 -13.91 6.81
CA PRO A 113 8.32 -12.69 7.47
C PRO A 113 7.30 -11.56 7.39
N VAL A 114 7.30 -10.70 8.42
CA VAL A 114 6.39 -9.56 8.52
C VAL A 114 7.13 -8.30 8.06
N ASP A 115 7.26 -8.17 6.74
CA ASP A 115 7.98 -7.07 6.07
C ASP A 115 7.07 -5.88 5.70
N GLY A 116 5.86 -5.84 6.27
CA GLY A 116 4.85 -4.84 5.99
C GLY A 116 3.72 -4.89 7.01
N ASN A 117 2.49 -4.62 6.56
CA ASN A 117 1.34 -4.48 7.43
C ASN A 117 0.38 -5.69 7.42
N GLU A 118 0.80 -6.83 6.86
CA GLU A 118 0.02 -8.07 6.78
C GLU A 118 0.77 -9.20 7.48
N ILE A 119 0.05 -10.03 8.23
CA ILE A 119 0.59 -11.17 8.97
C ILE A 119 -0.11 -12.43 8.50
N PHE A 120 0.67 -13.43 8.14
CA PHE A 120 0.17 -14.75 7.79
C PHE A 120 0.66 -15.74 8.86
N VAL A 121 -0.28 -16.41 9.51
CA VAL A 121 -0.02 -17.24 10.69
C VAL A 121 -0.73 -18.57 10.58
N THR A 122 -0.02 -19.65 10.92
CA THR A 122 -0.59 -20.97 11.15
C THR A 122 -0.98 -21.07 12.62
N LEU A 123 -2.27 -21.29 12.88
CA LEU A 123 -2.83 -21.44 14.22
C LEU A 123 -3.21 -22.90 14.49
N PRO A 124 -3.15 -23.38 15.74
CA PRO A 124 -3.79 -24.65 16.10
C PRO A 124 -5.29 -24.60 15.83
N GLU A 125 -5.86 -25.69 15.28
CA GLU A 125 -7.28 -25.74 14.90
C GLU A 125 -8.25 -25.29 16.02
N PRO A 126 -8.07 -25.71 17.29
CA PRO A 126 -8.97 -25.26 18.36
C PRO A 126 -8.91 -23.75 18.61
N VAL A 127 -7.79 -23.09 18.31
CA VAL A 127 -7.64 -21.62 18.44
C VAL A 127 -8.36 -20.95 17.27
N ALA A 128 -8.14 -21.44 16.05
CA ALA A 128 -8.77 -20.90 14.85
C ALA A 128 -10.30 -20.98 14.91
N GLU A 129 -10.85 -22.11 15.36
CA GLU A 129 -12.29 -22.29 15.56
C GLU A 129 -12.88 -21.27 16.53
N ARG A 130 -12.20 -21.00 17.66
CA ARG A 130 -12.67 -19.98 18.63
C ARG A 130 -12.63 -18.55 18.08
N MET A 131 -11.77 -18.24 17.11
CA MET A 131 -11.72 -16.92 16.49
C MET A 131 -12.78 -16.71 15.39
N ARG A 132 -13.38 -17.79 14.87
CA ARG A 132 -14.44 -17.73 13.86
C ARG A 132 -15.84 -17.51 14.46
N ALA A 133 -16.05 -17.96 15.70
CA ALA A 133 -17.30 -17.84 16.45
C ALA A 133 -17.55 -16.41 16.94
#